data_AF-R7TE06-F1
#
_entry.id   AF-R7TE06-F1
#
_cell.length_a   1.000
_cell.length_b   1.000
_cell.length_c   1.000
_cell.angle_alpha   90.00
_cell.angle_beta   90.00
_cell.angle_gamma   90.00
#
_symmetry.space_group_name_H-M   'P 1'
#
loop_
_entity.id
_entity.type
_entity.pdbx_description
1 polymer ?
#
loop_
_entity_poly.entity_id
_entity_poly.type
_entity_poly.pdbx_seq_one_letter_code
_entity_poly.pdbx_strand_id
1 'polypeptide(L)'
;MTLTALSLTAVAASSDKSKSPTAISKPAKPITEWTCADYLDLQENYQPYAIGWATAYSKSGKPEDTAFDVQGIETIKPTLLEYCNRNLQASFWDKVKAEFKKYI
;
A
#
# COMPACT_ATOMS: atom_id res chain seq x y z
N MET A 1 32.36 38.33 49.73
CA MET A 1 31.21 38.03 50.61
C MET A 1 30.51 36.80 50.05
N THR A 2 30.61 35.68 50.79
CA THR A 2 29.65 34.56 51.03
C THR A 2 28.27 34.63 50.33
N LEU A 3 27.50 33.57 49.98
CA LEU A 3 27.45 32.10 50.24
C LEU A 3 26.26 31.52 49.41
N THR A 4 26.34 30.25 48.92
CA THR A 4 25.24 29.25 48.64
C THR A 4 24.11 29.59 47.62
N ALA A 5 23.42 28.67 46.91
CA ALA A 5 23.23 27.21 46.96
C ALA A 5 22.65 26.65 45.63
N LEU A 6 22.65 25.32 45.56
CA LEU A 6 22.15 24.35 44.57
C LEU A 6 20.91 24.73 43.74
N SER A 7 20.87 24.26 42.49
CA SER A 7 19.66 23.69 41.88
C SER A 7 20.04 22.72 40.75
N LEU A 8 19.72 21.44 40.91
CA LEU A 8 19.79 20.43 39.85
C LEU A 8 18.71 20.74 38.80
N THR A 9 19.11 21.03 37.56
CA THR A 9 18.19 20.91 36.42
C THR A 9 18.33 19.52 35.83
N ALA A 10 17.29 18.71 36.05
CA ALA A 10 17.10 17.42 35.42
C ALA A 10 17.25 17.56 33.89
N VAL A 11 18.12 16.75 33.29
CA VAL A 11 18.09 16.50 31.85
C VAL A 11 16.79 15.77 31.56
N ALA A 12 15.81 16.49 31.03
CA ALA A 12 14.67 15.86 30.38
C ALA A 12 15.24 15.10 29.18
N ALA A 13 15.39 13.77 29.35
CA ALA A 13 15.57 12.87 28.24
C ALA A 13 14.37 13.08 27.31
N SER A 14 14.62 13.80 26.22
CA SER A 14 13.68 13.92 25.13
C SER A 14 13.64 12.52 24.53
N SER A 15 12.66 11.72 24.93
CA SER A 15 12.41 10.45 24.28
C SER A 15 12.07 10.79 22.84
N ASP A 16 13.06 10.70 21.95
CA ASP A 16 12.86 10.53 20.53
C ASP A 16 11.81 9.45 20.38
N LYS A 17 10.60 9.89 20.06
CA LYS A 17 9.50 9.00 19.74
C LYS A 17 9.86 8.44 18.38
N SER A 18 10.75 7.44 18.39
CA SER A 18 11.06 6.58 17.28
C SER A 18 9.72 6.21 16.68
N LYS A 19 9.43 6.81 15.53
CA LYS A 19 8.32 6.43 14.66
C LYS A 19 8.59 4.96 14.38
N SER A 20 7.92 4.08 15.12
CA SER A 20 7.95 2.65 14.88
C SER A 20 7.79 2.45 13.38
N PRO A 21 8.59 1.59 12.73
CA PRO A 21 8.36 1.26 11.35
C PRO A 21 6.89 0.87 11.25
N THR A 22 6.16 1.62 10.41
CA THR A 22 4.73 1.48 10.18
C THR A 22 4.40 0.01 10.13
N ALA A 23 3.59 -0.46 11.09
CA ALA A 23 3.11 -1.83 11.10
C ALA A 23 2.56 -2.14 9.70
N ILE A 24 3.01 -3.25 9.11
CA ILE A 24 2.47 -3.74 7.85
C ILE A 24 1.04 -4.22 8.16
N SER A 25 0.07 -3.31 8.12
CA SER A 25 -1.33 -3.68 8.30
C SER A 25 -1.81 -4.32 7.01
N LYS A 26 -1.83 -5.66 6.99
CA LYS A 26 -2.64 -6.40 6.02
C LYS A 26 -4.07 -5.85 6.10
N PRO A 27 -4.66 -5.37 4.99
CA PRO A 27 -6.05 -4.97 4.99
C PRO A 27 -6.94 -6.13 5.49
N ALA A 28 -7.83 -5.86 6.44
CA ALA A 28 -8.60 -6.88 7.13
C ALA A 28 -9.59 -7.63 6.20
N LYS A 29 -9.96 -7.00 5.08
CA LYS A 29 -10.94 -7.52 4.13
C LYS A 29 -10.29 -8.19 2.91
N PRO A 30 -10.99 -9.17 2.28
CA PRO A 30 -10.55 -9.79 1.03
C PRO A 30 -10.29 -8.74 -0.07
N ILE A 31 -9.30 -9.00 -0.94
CA ILE A 31 -8.91 -8.06 -2.01
C ILE A 31 -10.06 -7.77 -2.99
N THR A 32 -11.00 -8.70 -3.14
CA THR A 32 -12.22 -8.55 -3.95
C THR A 32 -13.17 -7.49 -3.41
N GLU A 33 -13.01 -7.06 -2.16
CA GLU A 33 -13.82 -6.05 -1.48
C GLU A 33 -13.05 -4.73 -1.27
N TRP A 34 -11.83 -4.62 -1.80
CA TRP A 34 -11.04 -3.40 -1.66
C TRP A 34 -11.63 -2.26 -2.48
N THR A 35 -11.67 -1.10 -1.84
CA THR A 35 -11.87 0.18 -2.51
C THR A 35 -10.52 0.73 -2.94
N CYS A 36 -10.55 1.76 -3.77
CA CYS A 36 -9.37 2.53 -4.10
C CYS A 36 -8.67 3.14 -2.88
N ALA A 37 -9.40 3.50 -1.81
CA ALA A 37 -8.78 3.96 -0.58
C ALA A 37 -7.91 2.87 0.07
N ASP A 38 -8.39 1.62 0.12
CA ASP A 38 -7.63 0.50 0.69
C ASP A 38 -6.36 0.20 -0.11
N TYR A 39 -6.43 0.34 -1.44
CA TYR A 39 -5.26 0.20 -2.30
C TYR A 39 -4.24 1.32 -2.10
N LEU A 40 -4.70 2.55 -1.92
CA LEU A 40 -3.82 3.71 -1.70
C LEU A 40 -3.19 3.73 -0.30
N ASP A 41 -3.79 3.04 0.67
CA ASP A 41 -3.24 2.86 2.02
C ASP A 41 -2.06 1.86 2.07
N LEU A 42 -1.89 1.05 1.02
CA LEU A 42 -0.72 0.20 0.89
C LEU A 42 0.56 1.04 0.76
N GLN A 43 1.65 0.55 1.36
CA GLN A 43 2.97 1.06 1.00
C GLN A 43 3.20 0.83 -0.49
N GLU A 44 3.86 1.78 -1.15
CA GLU A 44 3.97 1.81 -2.61
C GLU A 44 4.59 0.53 -3.21
N ASN A 45 5.55 -0.07 -2.51
CA ASN A 45 6.19 -1.31 -2.91
C ASN A 45 5.26 -2.54 -2.83
N TYR A 46 4.16 -2.47 -2.06
CA TYR A 46 3.15 -3.53 -1.99
C TYR A 46 2.04 -3.41 -3.05
N GLN A 47 1.88 -2.24 -3.66
CA GLN A 47 0.84 -2.01 -4.67
C GLN A 47 0.94 -2.93 -5.89
N PRO A 48 2.13 -3.21 -6.49
CA PRO A 48 2.24 -4.13 -7.62
C PRO A 48 1.74 -5.55 -7.30
N TYR A 49 1.94 -6.01 -6.06
CA TYR A 49 1.47 -7.33 -5.64
C TYR A 49 -0.06 -7.39 -5.58
N ALA A 50 -0.73 -6.32 -5.11
CA ALA A 50 -2.19 -6.26 -5.13
C ALA A 50 -2.75 -6.30 -6.56
N ILE A 51 -2.10 -5.61 -7.51
CA ILE A 51 -2.45 -5.66 -8.93
C ILE A 51 -2.24 -7.09 -9.45
N GLY A 52 -1.08 -7.70 -9.19
CA GLY A 52 -0.74 -9.05 -9.62
C GLY A 52 -1.71 -10.13 -9.11
N TRP A 53 -2.20 -10.00 -7.87
CA TRP A 53 -3.27 -10.86 -7.35
C TRP A 53 -4.54 -10.75 -8.18
N ALA A 54 -4.95 -9.53 -8.54
CA ALA A 54 -6.13 -9.31 -9.35
C ALA A 54 -6.00 -9.79 -10.80
N THR A 55 -4.82 -9.65 -11.40
CA THR A 55 -4.57 -10.11 -12.77
C THR A 55 -4.47 -11.64 -12.85
N ALA A 56 -3.83 -12.30 -11.89
CA ALA A 56 -3.71 -13.77 -11.84
C ALA A 56 -5.09 -14.45 -11.82
N TYR A 57 -6.03 -13.95 -11.00
CA TYR A 57 -7.40 -14.47 -10.97
C TYR A 57 -8.18 -14.20 -12.26
N SER A 58 -7.89 -13.09 -12.97
CA SER A 58 -8.58 -12.77 -14.23
C SER A 58 -8.23 -13.72 -15.39
N LYS A 59 -7.05 -14.35 -15.37
CA LYS A 59 -6.63 -15.27 -16.45
C LYS A 59 -7.24 -16.67 -16.39
N SER A 60 -7.99 -17.03 -15.34
CA SER A 60 -8.68 -18.34 -15.17
C SER A 60 -7.82 -19.61 -15.42
N GLY A 61 -6.50 -19.46 -15.55
CA GLY A 61 -5.59 -20.49 -16.01
C GLY A 61 -4.64 -20.90 -14.90
N LYS A 62 -4.32 -22.19 -14.89
CA LYS A 62 -3.32 -22.82 -14.04
C LYS A 62 -2.07 -21.93 -13.90
N PRO A 63 -1.70 -21.48 -12.68
CA PRO A 63 -0.57 -20.59 -12.49
C PRO A 63 0.76 -21.19 -12.99
N GLU A 64 0.85 -22.52 -13.08
CA GLU A 64 1.99 -23.24 -13.66
C GLU A 64 2.20 -23.00 -15.18
N ASP A 65 1.16 -22.59 -15.91
CA ASP A 65 1.20 -22.41 -17.38
C ASP A 65 1.24 -20.93 -17.82
N THR A 66 1.24 -20.00 -16.86
CA THR A 66 1.22 -18.56 -17.14
C THR A 66 2.45 -17.86 -16.55
N ALA A 67 3.24 -17.21 -17.41
CA ALA A 67 4.30 -16.33 -16.94
C ALA A 67 3.71 -15.17 -16.11
N PHE A 68 4.37 -14.82 -15.00
CA PHE A 68 3.97 -13.67 -14.18
C PHE A 68 4.16 -12.37 -14.98
N ASP A 69 3.06 -11.67 -15.21
CA ASP A 69 3.00 -10.53 -16.13
C ASP A 69 3.46 -9.22 -15.45
N VAL A 70 4.78 -9.12 -15.20
CA VAL A 70 5.41 -7.94 -14.61
C VAL A 70 5.09 -6.69 -15.42
N GLN A 71 5.22 -6.78 -16.75
CA GLN A 71 5.04 -5.64 -17.65
C GLN A 71 3.59 -5.12 -17.63
N GLY A 72 2.60 -6.01 -17.65
CA GLY A 72 1.19 -5.62 -17.55
C GLY A 72 0.87 -4.93 -16.21
N ILE A 73 1.45 -5.42 -15.11
CA ILE A 73 1.30 -4.79 -13.79
C ILE A 73 1.88 -3.37 -13.78
N GLU A 74 3.12 -3.20 -14.26
CA GLU A 74 3.78 -1.89 -14.33
C GLU A 74 3.05 -0.92 -15.25
N THR A 75 2.52 -1.40 -16.37
CA THR A 75 1.77 -0.59 -17.34
C THR A 75 0.47 -0.05 -16.74
N ILE A 76 -0.24 -0.85 -15.95
CA ILE A 76 -1.56 -0.48 -15.39
C ILE A 76 -1.45 0.37 -14.12
N LYS A 77 -0.40 0.16 -13.32
CA LYS A 77 -0.19 0.87 -12.04
C LYS A 77 -0.44 2.39 -12.14
N PRO A 78 0.15 3.16 -13.09
CA PRO A 78 -0.08 4.61 -13.16
C PRO A 78 -1.54 4.98 -13.44
N THR A 79 -2.20 4.29 -14.37
CA THR A 79 -3.63 4.52 -14.69
C THR A 79 -4.53 4.19 -13.49
N LEU A 80 -4.19 3.13 -12.76
CA LEU A 80 -4.91 2.73 -11.56
C LEU A 80 -4.75 3.75 -10.44
N LEU A 81 -3.52 4.23 -10.21
CA LEU A 81 -3.23 5.27 -9.23
C LEU A 81 -3.99 6.56 -9.54
N GLU A 82 -3.97 7.02 -10.79
CA GLU A 82 -4.72 8.21 -11.18
C GLU A 82 -6.22 8.04 -10.91
N TYR A 83 -6.79 6.91 -11.33
CA TYR A 83 -8.20 6.61 -11.10
C TYR A 83 -8.53 6.57 -9.61
N CYS A 84 -7.72 5.87 -8.81
CA CYS A 84 -8.00 5.66 -7.40
C CYS A 84 -7.85 6.95 -6.58
N ASN A 85 -6.92 7.83 -6.93
CA ASN A 85 -6.80 9.15 -6.27
C ASN A 85 -8.07 10.01 -6.44
N ARG A 86 -8.84 9.79 -7.52
CA ARG A 86 -10.09 10.53 -7.78
C ARG A 86 -11.35 9.82 -7.28
N ASN A 87 -11.26 8.51 -7.04
CA ASN A 87 -12.43 7.65 -6.81
C ASN A 87 -12.23 6.75 -5.59
N LEU A 88 -12.00 7.34 -4.41
CA LEU A 88 -11.62 6.61 -3.20
C LEU A 88 -12.55 5.44 -2.83
N GLN A 89 -13.86 5.56 -3.08
CA GLN A 89 -14.86 4.54 -2.75
C GLN A 89 -15.12 3.52 -3.87
N ALA A 90 -14.51 3.70 -5.05
CA ALA A 90 -14.69 2.77 -6.15
C ALA A 90 -13.98 1.44 -5.90
N SER A 91 -14.50 0.36 -6.49
CA SER A 91 -13.92 -0.98 -6.44
C SER A 91 -12.54 -0.99 -7.10
N PHE A 92 -11.50 -1.28 -6.32
CA PHE A 92 -10.14 -1.52 -6.84
C PHE A 92 -10.12 -2.75 -7.74
N TRP A 93 -10.76 -3.83 -7.29
CA TRP A 93 -10.75 -5.13 -7.96
C TRP A 93 -11.35 -5.05 -9.37
N ASP A 94 -12.50 -4.39 -9.52
CA ASP A 94 -13.15 -4.25 -10.82
C ASP A 94 -12.35 -3.37 -11.77
N LYS A 95 -11.73 -2.30 -11.24
CA LYS A 95 -10.87 -1.44 -12.03
C LYS A 95 -9.63 -2.19 -12.55
N VAL A 96 -8.95 -2.98 -11.71
CA VAL A 96 -7.78 -3.76 -12.16
C VAL A 96 -8.17 -4.75 -13.25
N LYS A 97 -9.26 -5.52 -13.08
CA LYS A 97 -9.75 -6.43 -14.12
C LYS A 97 -10.05 -5.70 -15.43
N ALA A 98 -10.70 -4.54 -15.34
CA ALA A 98 -11.08 -3.74 -16.51
C ALA A 98 -9.87 -3.17 -17.25
N GLU A 99 -8.85 -2.71 -16.52
CA GLU A 99 -7.59 -2.24 -17.13
C GLU A 99 -6.81 -3.41 -17.73
N PHE A 100 -6.69 -4.53 -17.01
CA PHE A 100 -5.93 -5.69 -17.48
C PHE A 100 -6.52 -6.33 -18.73
N LYS A 101 -7.85 -6.41 -18.83
CA LYS A 101 -8.57 -6.90 -20.01
C LYS A 101 -8.25 -6.11 -21.30
N LYS A 102 -7.70 -4.89 -21.21
CA LYS A 102 -7.31 -4.12 -22.41
C LYS A 102 -6.02 -4.62 -23.05
N TYR A 103 -5.24 -5.44 -22.33
CA TYR A 103 -3.90 -5.87 -22.74
C TYR A 103 -3.81 -7.38 -23.03
N ILE A 104 -4.92 -8.12 -22.84
CA ILE A 104 -5.06 -9.56 -23.13
C ILE A 104 -6.23 -9.79 -24.07
#